data_AF-A0A444S400-F1
#
_entry.id   AF-A0A444S400-F1
#
_cell.length_a   1.000
_cell.length_b   1.000
_cell.length_c   1.000
_cell.angle_alpha   90.00
_cell.angle_beta   90.00
_cell.angle_gamma   90.00
#
_symmetry.space_group_name_H-M   'P 1'
#
loop_
_entity.id
_entity.type
_entity.pdbx_description
1 polymer ?
#
loop_
_entity_poly.entity_id
_entity_poly.type
_entity_poly.pdbx_seq_one_letter_code
_entity_poly.pdbx_strand_id
1 'polypeptide(L)'
;MKSTILISALAAATHAYGLDMSPPHPDYIFANPAVETAGRRIPTAHESAVMGRRILALTKLGHLATVFPSPSSSSSSSSSSSSTRDHDDETEAQDWRRPAGLEGAPIGMMDYVADCESEGNPTILAINIATTFQNIRAGSNLSVSVRWTPPYPPVNRMMMAAPHHRGHAIGPAGRSWLQRARDYLFSQGPASSSCSASSSHDNDGEKCQSHDDEHTRGLPRDTVPYSAANLPRLSLIGYLEKIDEAADPLVAARLAACFVRTHPDAKYWLPGNRIHASEWARLVVTSVYWVGGFGDRAYIGWLPVDDWHSITRDEWEAVELPGEREGWREWSVVPGHEEKAFAADL
;
A
#
# COMPACT_ATOMS: atom_id res chain seq x y z
N MET A 1 -17.96 -47.57 48.61
CA MET A 1 -16.66 -47.88 47.96
C MET A 1 -16.94 -48.32 46.53
N LYS A 2 -16.05 -47.95 45.62
CA LYS A 2 -16.32 -47.63 44.20
C LYS A 2 -16.66 -48.86 43.34
N SER A 3 -17.63 -48.68 42.44
CA SER A 3 -18.02 -49.61 41.38
C SER A 3 -17.09 -49.42 40.19
N THR A 4 -16.52 -50.52 39.66
CA THR A 4 -15.64 -50.50 38.48
C THR A 4 -16.32 -51.28 37.38
N ILE A 5 -16.85 -50.57 36.38
CA ILE A 5 -17.40 -51.16 35.16
C ILE A 5 -16.28 -51.15 34.13
N LEU A 6 -15.86 -52.35 33.71
CA LEU A 6 -15.03 -52.58 32.54
C LEU A 6 -15.91 -52.49 31.29
N ILE A 7 -15.75 -51.44 30.49
CA ILE A 7 -16.22 -51.42 29.09
C ILE A 7 -14.98 -51.47 28.20
N SER A 8 -14.59 -52.70 27.86
CA SER A 8 -13.81 -52.98 26.66
C SER A 8 -14.75 -53.01 25.45
N ALA A 9 -14.25 -52.54 24.32
CA ALA A 9 -14.80 -52.59 22.96
C ALA A 9 -15.62 -51.37 22.50
N LEU A 10 -14.93 -50.41 21.88
CA LEU A 10 -15.34 -49.88 20.56
C LEU A 10 -14.16 -49.19 19.84
N ALA A 11 -13.03 -49.89 19.68
CA ALA A 11 -11.93 -49.46 18.81
C ALA A 11 -11.85 -50.41 17.62
N ALA A 12 -12.90 -50.45 16.81
CA ALA A 12 -12.92 -51.24 15.57
C ALA A 12 -14.03 -50.74 14.62
N ALA A 13 -13.95 -49.48 14.17
CA ALA A 13 -14.74 -49.01 13.00
C ALA A 13 -14.25 -47.65 12.46
N THR A 14 -12.96 -47.51 12.13
CA THR A 14 -12.48 -46.27 11.44
C THR A 14 -11.54 -46.54 10.26
N HIS A 15 -11.48 -47.76 9.74
CA HIS A 15 -10.63 -48.10 8.57
C HIS A 15 -11.39 -48.42 7.28
N ALA A 16 -12.62 -47.92 7.12
CA ALA A 16 -13.40 -48.19 5.89
C ALA A 16 -13.76 -46.95 5.07
N TYR A 17 -13.59 -45.73 5.58
CA TYR A 17 -13.84 -44.51 4.83
C TYR A 17 -12.74 -43.52 5.22
N GLY A 18 -11.79 -43.26 4.31
CA GLY A 18 -10.69 -42.31 4.49
C GLY A 18 -11.16 -40.86 4.55
N LEU A 19 -12.08 -40.56 5.47
CA LEU A 19 -12.49 -39.21 5.81
C LEU A 19 -11.67 -38.79 7.01
N ASP A 20 -10.54 -38.14 6.73
CA ASP A 20 -9.82 -37.34 7.71
C ASP A 20 -10.77 -36.23 8.18
N MET A 21 -11.20 -36.32 9.44
CA MET A 21 -11.98 -35.30 10.14
C MET A 21 -11.09 -34.45 11.06
N SER A 22 -9.81 -34.31 10.71
CA SER A 22 -9.00 -33.22 11.24
C SER A 22 -9.57 -31.91 10.66
N PRO A 23 -9.83 -30.89 11.50
CA PRO A 23 -10.21 -29.58 10.98
C PRO A 23 -9.15 -29.12 9.98
N PRO A 24 -9.52 -28.57 8.80
CA PRO A 24 -8.55 -28.12 7.82
C PRO A 24 -7.59 -27.14 8.47
N HIS A 25 -6.30 -27.48 8.44
CA HIS A 25 -5.24 -26.60 8.93
C HIS A 25 -5.34 -25.25 8.19
N PRO A 26 -5.18 -24.09 8.86
CA PRO A 26 -5.43 -22.76 8.29
C PRO A 26 -4.36 -22.30 7.28
N ASP A 27 -3.75 -23.21 6.52
CA ASP A 27 -2.63 -22.92 5.62
C ASP A 27 -3.03 -22.14 4.35
N TYR A 28 -4.31 -21.82 4.18
CA TYR A 28 -4.85 -21.22 2.96
C TYR A 28 -5.13 -19.71 3.03
N ILE A 29 -4.94 -19.05 4.16
CA ILE A 29 -5.32 -17.62 4.28
C ILE A 29 -4.18 -16.67 3.88
N PHE A 30 -2.91 -17.09 3.98
CA PHE A 30 -1.76 -16.22 3.77
C PHE A 30 -0.58 -16.81 2.98
N ALA A 31 -0.69 -18.05 2.50
CA ALA A 31 0.35 -18.67 1.68
C ALA A 31 0.06 -18.44 0.19
N ASN A 32 1.09 -18.10 -0.58
CA ASN A 32 0.99 -18.06 -2.04
C ASN A 32 0.60 -19.47 -2.53
N PRO A 33 -0.49 -19.64 -3.30
CA PRO A 33 -0.85 -20.95 -3.83
C PRO A 33 0.23 -21.42 -4.81
N ALA A 34 0.32 -22.74 -5.02
CA ALA A 34 1.17 -23.28 -6.08
C ALA A 34 0.78 -22.64 -7.42
N VAL A 35 1.80 -22.28 -8.21
CA VAL A 35 1.82 -21.36 -9.38
C VAL A 35 0.72 -21.58 -10.44
N GLU A 36 -0.06 -22.66 -10.38
CA GLU A 36 -0.99 -23.06 -11.45
C GLU A 36 -2.41 -23.41 -11.01
N THR A 37 -2.80 -23.17 -9.76
CA THR A 37 -4.17 -23.49 -9.33
C THR A 37 -5.16 -22.38 -9.75
N ALA A 38 -5.82 -22.60 -10.89
CA ALA A 38 -7.00 -21.88 -11.41
C ALA A 38 -6.76 -20.70 -12.38
N GLY A 39 -6.07 -20.93 -13.51
CA GLY A 39 -6.19 -20.07 -14.71
C GLY A 39 -5.83 -18.59 -14.54
N ARG A 40 -5.17 -18.23 -13.44
CA ARG A 40 -4.71 -16.90 -13.08
C ARG A 40 -3.24 -17.02 -12.69
N ARG A 41 -2.37 -16.29 -13.39
CA ARG A 41 -0.93 -16.21 -13.08
C ARG A 41 -0.74 -15.28 -11.89
N ILE A 42 -0.09 -15.77 -10.83
CA ILE A 42 0.36 -14.92 -9.72
C ILE A 42 1.75 -14.38 -10.09
N PRO A 43 2.01 -13.07 -9.90
CA PRO A 43 3.34 -12.51 -10.10
C PRO A 43 4.40 -13.24 -9.28
N THR A 44 5.56 -13.44 -9.87
CA THR A 44 6.77 -13.92 -9.21
C THR A 44 7.29 -12.88 -8.20
N ALA A 45 8.26 -13.29 -7.37
CA ALA A 45 8.96 -12.37 -6.48
C ALA A 45 9.68 -11.25 -7.26
N HIS A 46 10.30 -11.56 -8.41
CA HIS A 46 10.96 -10.57 -9.26
C HIS A 46 9.97 -9.53 -9.81
N GLU A 47 8.88 -9.97 -10.44
CA GLU A 47 7.83 -9.07 -10.96
C GLU A 47 7.24 -8.20 -9.83
N SER A 48 7.10 -8.77 -8.63
CA SER A 48 6.65 -8.05 -7.44
C SER A 48 7.66 -7.01 -6.95
N ALA A 49 8.95 -7.32 -7.03
CA ALA A 49 10.01 -6.38 -6.72
C ALA A 49 10.05 -5.23 -7.73
N VAL A 50 9.85 -5.50 -9.03
CA VAL A 50 9.75 -4.47 -10.09
C VAL A 50 8.57 -3.52 -9.80
N MET A 51 7.40 -4.07 -9.46
CA MET A 51 6.26 -3.25 -9.01
C MET A 51 6.59 -2.44 -7.75
N GLY A 52 7.32 -3.02 -6.79
CA GLY A 52 7.77 -2.32 -5.59
C GLY A 52 8.72 -1.15 -5.88
N ARG A 53 9.65 -1.31 -6.82
CA ARG A 53 10.53 -0.22 -7.29
C ARG A 53 9.72 0.88 -7.98
N ARG A 54 8.72 0.52 -8.79
CA ARG A 54 7.80 1.51 -9.38
C ARG A 54 7.03 2.29 -8.31
N ILE A 55 6.54 1.61 -7.26
CA ILE A 55 5.88 2.28 -6.13
C ILE A 55 6.83 3.26 -5.45
N LEU A 56 8.09 2.87 -5.21
CA LEU A 56 9.08 3.74 -4.59
C LEU A 56 9.38 4.98 -5.45
N ALA A 57 9.46 4.80 -6.77
CA ALA A 57 9.71 5.89 -7.71
C ALA A 57 8.56 6.89 -7.81
N LEU A 58 7.31 6.43 -7.68
CA LEU A 58 6.12 7.27 -7.83
C LEU A 58 5.59 7.85 -6.50
N THR A 59 5.89 7.20 -5.37
CA THR A 59 5.38 7.62 -4.06
C THR A 59 6.32 8.61 -3.40
N LYS A 60 5.77 9.70 -2.87
CA LYS A 60 6.53 10.80 -2.25
C LYS A 60 6.74 10.64 -0.75
N LEU A 61 5.93 9.82 -0.09
CA LEU A 61 5.87 9.74 1.36
C LEU A 61 5.95 8.29 1.83
N GLY A 62 6.67 8.06 2.92
CA GLY A 62 6.76 6.77 3.57
C GLY A 62 6.42 6.87 5.06
N HIS A 63 5.86 5.79 5.60
CA HIS A 63 5.69 5.63 7.04
C HIS A 63 6.95 5.00 7.64
N LEU A 64 7.75 5.81 8.32
CA LEU A 64 8.98 5.42 8.99
C LEU A 64 8.65 4.90 10.40
N ALA A 65 9.07 3.69 10.71
CA ALA A 65 8.94 3.09 12.03
C ALA A 65 10.33 2.89 12.66
N THR A 66 10.49 3.43 13.86
CA THR A 66 11.69 3.30 14.70
C THR A 66 11.28 2.90 16.12
N VAL A 67 12.23 2.47 16.93
CA VAL A 67 12.00 2.03 18.32
C VAL A 67 12.70 3.01 19.26
N PHE A 68 12.03 3.39 20.35
CA PHE A 68 12.68 4.18 21.38
C PHE A 68 13.81 3.38 22.04
N PRO A 69 15.00 3.98 22.21
CA PRO A 69 16.14 3.29 22.79
C PRO A 69 15.85 2.85 24.22
N SER A 70 16.42 1.72 24.63
CA SER A 70 16.41 1.30 26.04
C SER A 70 17.33 2.19 26.89
N PRO A 71 17.12 2.31 28.22
CA PRO A 71 17.89 3.21 29.10
C PRO A 71 19.36 2.81 29.30
N SER A 72 19.96 2.03 28.41
CA SER A 72 21.35 1.60 28.51
C SER A 72 21.93 1.25 27.13
N SER A 73 22.45 2.29 26.46
CA SER A 73 23.60 2.17 25.53
C SER A 73 24.21 3.54 25.13
N SER A 74 23.86 4.65 25.79
CA SER A 74 24.66 5.87 25.77
C SER A 74 25.09 6.22 27.20
N SER A 75 26.33 5.83 27.52
CA SER A 75 27.21 6.36 28.58
C SER A 75 26.61 6.69 29.96
N SER A 76 27.03 5.87 30.92
CA SER A 76 27.32 6.26 32.30
C SER A 76 27.97 7.65 32.45
N SER A 77 27.16 8.67 32.67
CA SER A 77 27.45 9.94 33.37
C SER A 77 26.17 10.77 33.30
N SER A 78 25.46 11.18 34.35
CA SER A 78 25.81 11.27 35.75
C SER A 78 24.51 11.45 36.53
N SER A 79 24.22 10.52 37.44
CA SER A 79 23.42 10.81 38.62
C SER A 79 24.27 11.68 39.56
N SER A 80 24.27 13.00 39.38
CA SER A 80 24.53 13.95 40.47
C SER A 80 24.25 15.39 40.07
N SER A 81 23.57 16.05 41.00
CA SER A 81 23.36 17.49 41.18
C SER A 81 24.44 18.47 40.70
N SER A 82 23.93 19.67 40.36
CA SER A 82 24.53 21.00 40.52
C SER A 82 25.30 21.62 39.34
N SER A 83 24.68 22.68 38.80
CA SER A 83 25.27 23.94 38.32
C SER A 83 26.71 23.93 37.79
N THR A 84 26.88 24.08 36.48
CA THR A 84 27.39 25.29 35.80
C THR A 84 27.44 25.04 34.29
N ARG A 85 27.21 26.11 33.52
CA ARG A 85 27.17 26.16 32.05
C ARG A 85 28.56 25.93 31.47
N ASP A 86 28.65 25.23 30.34
CA ASP A 86 29.37 25.65 29.13
C ASP A 86 28.90 24.77 27.95
N HIS A 87 28.81 25.40 26.76
CA HIS A 87 28.37 24.90 25.44
C HIS A 87 28.70 23.41 25.18
N ASP A 88 27.78 22.55 24.72
CA ASP A 88 27.20 22.51 23.36
C ASP A 88 25.72 21.99 23.37
N ASP A 89 24.76 22.90 23.51
CA ASP A 89 23.35 22.60 23.80
C ASP A 89 22.45 22.55 22.55
N GLU A 90 22.72 21.62 21.64
CA GLU A 90 21.74 21.23 20.59
C GLU A 90 21.43 19.72 20.60
N THR A 91 22.27 18.89 21.21
CA THR A 91 22.10 17.43 21.20
C THR A 91 21.29 16.90 22.38
N GLU A 92 21.30 17.61 23.52
CA GLU A 92 20.54 17.28 24.74
C GLU A 92 19.15 17.94 24.78
N ALA A 93 18.89 18.93 23.91
CA ALA A 93 17.75 19.83 24.03
C ALA A 93 16.38 19.27 23.57
N GLN A 94 16.29 18.01 23.14
CA GLN A 94 15.04 17.47 22.55
C GLN A 94 14.42 16.28 23.28
N ASP A 95 15.08 15.73 24.31
CA ASP A 95 14.48 14.73 25.20
C ASP A 95 13.48 15.36 26.20
N TRP A 96 13.41 16.69 26.28
CA TRP A 96 12.82 17.41 27.41
C TRP A 96 11.33 17.17 27.69
N ARG A 97 10.57 16.54 26.78
CA ARG A 97 9.16 16.17 27.00
C ARG A 97 8.82 14.73 26.66
N ARG A 98 9.80 13.86 26.44
CA ARG A 98 9.52 12.45 26.20
C ARG A 98 8.91 11.84 27.47
N PRO A 99 7.70 11.25 27.40
CA PRO A 99 7.16 10.51 28.53
C PRO A 99 8.09 9.35 28.92
N ALA A 100 8.26 9.11 30.22
CA ALA A 100 8.97 7.94 30.71
C ALA A 100 8.22 6.64 30.35
N GLY A 101 8.93 5.51 30.24
CA GLY A 101 8.32 4.20 29.98
C GLY A 101 8.04 3.88 28.51
N LEU A 102 8.65 4.62 27.58
CA LEU A 102 8.49 4.38 26.14
C LEU A 102 9.53 3.42 25.56
N GLU A 103 10.43 2.88 26.38
CA GLU A 103 11.56 2.10 25.92
C GLU A 103 11.13 0.81 25.22
N GLY A 104 11.70 0.55 24.03
CA GLY A 104 11.29 -0.58 23.20
C GLY A 104 9.96 -0.39 22.48
N ALA A 105 9.20 0.69 22.75
CA ALA A 105 7.97 0.97 22.02
C ALA A 105 8.31 1.48 20.61
N PRO A 106 7.60 1.00 19.57
CA PRO A 106 7.74 1.54 18.23
C PRO A 106 6.99 2.88 18.10
N ILE A 107 7.52 3.76 17.26
CA ILE A 107 6.84 4.97 16.79
C ILE A 107 6.87 4.99 15.27
N GLY A 108 5.69 5.21 14.66
CA GLY A 108 5.51 5.36 13.23
C GLY A 108 5.22 6.82 12.87
N MET A 109 6.03 7.44 12.03
CA MET A 109 5.88 8.82 11.56
C MET A 109 5.95 8.86 10.03
N MET A 110 5.24 9.80 9.42
CA MET A 110 5.36 10.05 7.98
C MET A 110 6.53 10.97 7.68
N ASP A 111 7.30 10.66 6.65
CA ASP A 111 8.39 11.51 6.16
C ASP A 111 8.51 11.44 4.63
N TYR A 112 9.31 12.36 4.08
CA TYR A 112 9.63 12.40 2.66
C TYR A 112 10.58 11.24 2.28
N VAL A 113 10.26 10.56 1.17
CA VAL A 113 11.09 9.50 0.58
C VAL A 113 11.24 9.76 -0.91
N ALA A 114 12.44 9.54 -1.46
CA ALA A 114 12.70 9.68 -2.89
C ALA A 114 13.64 8.58 -3.42
N ASP A 115 13.36 8.06 -4.61
CA ASP A 115 14.25 7.14 -5.35
C ASP A 115 15.31 7.92 -6.14
N CYS A 116 16.28 8.50 -5.43
CA CYS A 116 17.34 9.32 -6.04
C CYS A 116 18.64 8.55 -6.32
N GLU A 117 18.69 7.28 -5.93
CA GLU A 117 19.84 6.40 -6.09
C GLU A 117 19.47 5.21 -6.99
N SER A 118 20.46 4.50 -7.53
CA SER A 118 20.20 3.43 -8.51
C SER A 118 19.80 2.10 -7.88
N GLU A 119 20.27 1.82 -6.67
CA GLU A 119 20.18 0.49 -6.02
C GLU A 119 18.84 0.25 -5.31
N GLY A 120 17.85 1.13 -5.45
CA GLY A 120 16.56 0.99 -4.74
C GLY A 120 16.65 1.28 -3.23
N ASN A 121 17.74 1.91 -2.81
CA ASN A 121 17.88 2.52 -1.49
C ASN A 121 17.25 3.92 -1.53
N PRO A 122 16.15 4.18 -0.81
CA PRO A 122 15.55 5.50 -0.85
C PRO A 122 16.41 6.53 -0.12
N THR A 123 16.49 7.72 -0.72
CA THR A 123 17.07 8.91 -0.12
C THR A 123 16.06 9.54 0.83
N ILE A 124 16.55 9.92 2.00
CA ILE A 124 15.80 10.57 3.07
C ILE A 124 16.45 11.91 3.38
N LEU A 125 15.62 12.93 3.58
CA LEU A 125 16.05 14.22 4.12
C LEU A 125 15.88 14.19 5.64
N ALA A 126 16.94 13.80 6.36
CA ALA A 126 16.87 13.59 7.80
C ALA A 126 16.88 14.92 8.55
N ILE A 127 15.81 15.22 9.28
CA ILE A 127 15.70 16.43 10.10
C ILE A 127 16.10 16.10 11.53
N ASN A 128 17.17 16.71 12.04
CA ASN A 128 17.78 16.31 13.31
C ASN A 128 16.85 16.39 14.53
N ILE A 129 15.85 17.26 14.47
CA ILE A 129 14.86 17.45 15.54
C ILE A 129 13.73 16.40 15.56
N ALA A 130 13.59 15.55 14.53
CA ALA A 130 12.51 14.57 14.55
C ALA A 130 12.87 13.36 15.43
N THR A 131 11.90 12.89 16.23
CA THR A 131 12.05 11.70 17.08
C THR A 131 12.56 10.48 16.30
N THR A 132 12.12 10.30 15.06
CA THR A 132 12.58 9.23 14.16
C THR A 132 14.10 9.21 14.04
N PHE A 133 14.72 10.35 13.73
CA PHE A 133 16.17 10.44 13.51
C PHE A 133 16.95 10.44 14.83
N GLN A 134 16.34 10.90 15.93
CA GLN A 134 16.91 10.73 17.27
C GLN A 134 16.99 9.26 17.67
N ASN A 135 15.91 8.49 17.45
CA ASN A 135 15.89 7.05 17.71
C ASN A 135 16.94 6.31 16.86
N ILE A 136 17.08 6.67 15.58
CA ILE A 136 18.10 6.11 14.69
C ILE A 136 19.51 6.38 15.20
N ARG A 137 19.82 7.62 15.61
CA ARG A 137 21.12 7.95 16.22
C ARG A 137 21.37 7.19 17.52
N ALA A 138 20.32 6.84 18.25
CA ALA A 138 20.39 6.01 19.44
C ALA A 138 20.43 4.49 19.13
N GLY A 139 20.59 4.10 17.86
CA GLY A 139 20.79 2.71 17.44
C GLY A 139 19.54 1.99 16.94
N SER A 140 18.41 2.69 16.73
CA SER A 140 17.24 2.08 16.10
C SER A 140 17.48 1.80 14.62
N ASN A 141 17.20 0.57 14.19
CA ASN A 141 16.94 0.28 12.78
C ASN A 141 15.70 1.02 12.29
N LEU A 142 15.52 1.04 10.97
CA LEU A 142 14.42 1.73 10.30
C LEU A 142 13.62 0.76 9.43
N SER A 143 12.30 0.82 9.56
CA SER A 143 11.37 0.24 8.58
C SER A 143 10.58 1.34 7.90
N VAL A 144 10.52 1.35 6.57
CA VAL A 144 9.77 2.30 5.77
C VAL A 144 8.68 1.57 5.02
N SER A 145 7.42 1.80 5.41
CA SER A 145 6.27 1.30 4.66
C SER A 145 5.83 2.30 3.61
N VAL A 146 5.69 1.81 2.38
CA VAL A 146 5.20 2.57 1.23
C VAL A 146 3.99 1.83 0.66
N ARG A 147 2.96 2.56 0.26
CA ARG A 147 1.75 1.99 -0.35
C ARG A 147 1.44 2.70 -1.66
N TRP A 148 0.94 1.94 -2.63
CA TRP A 148 0.40 2.54 -3.83
C TRP A 148 -0.93 3.24 -3.55
N THR A 149 -1.05 4.48 -4.02
CA THR A 149 -2.28 5.28 -3.95
C THR A 149 -2.61 5.73 -5.38
N PRO A 150 -3.53 5.05 -6.08
CA PRO A 150 -3.86 5.37 -7.45
C PRO A 150 -4.32 6.83 -7.60
N PRO A 151 -3.77 7.59 -8.57
CA PRO A 151 -4.27 8.93 -8.86
C PRO A 151 -5.70 8.94 -9.40
N TYR A 152 -6.13 7.85 -10.04
CA TYR A 152 -7.45 7.72 -10.65
C TYR A 152 -8.30 6.67 -9.93
N PRO A 153 -9.60 6.93 -9.67
CA PRO A 153 -10.51 5.93 -9.13
C PRO A 153 -10.81 4.82 -10.15
N PRO A 154 -11.15 3.60 -9.70
CA PRO A 154 -11.56 2.54 -10.61
C PRO A 154 -12.94 2.83 -11.21
N VAL A 155 -13.18 2.38 -12.45
CA VAL A 155 -14.49 2.55 -13.11
C VAL A 155 -15.59 1.71 -12.46
N ASN A 156 -15.24 0.59 -11.83
CA ASN A 156 -16.14 -0.28 -11.09
C ASN A 156 -15.52 -0.59 -9.73
N ARG A 157 -16.26 -0.33 -8.65
CA ARG A 157 -15.88 -0.67 -7.27
C ARG A 157 -16.32 -2.09 -6.92
N MET A 158 -15.61 -2.73 -5.99
CA MET A 158 -16.16 -3.85 -5.20
C MET A 158 -17.46 -3.43 -4.50
N MET A 159 -18.60 -3.65 -5.14
CA MET A 159 -19.84 -3.75 -4.40
C MET A 159 -19.78 -5.09 -3.66
N MET A 160 -19.60 -5.06 -2.34
CA MET A 160 -20.11 -6.14 -1.49
C MET A 160 -21.56 -6.27 -1.91
N ALA A 161 -21.91 -7.33 -2.64
CA ALA A 161 -23.28 -7.56 -3.06
C ALA A 161 -24.12 -7.48 -1.79
N ALA A 162 -24.83 -6.35 -1.60
CA ALA A 162 -25.80 -6.26 -0.54
C ALA A 162 -26.70 -7.48 -0.77
N PRO A 163 -26.94 -8.33 0.25
CA PRO A 163 -27.89 -9.39 0.08
C PRO A 163 -29.14 -8.73 -0.48
N HIS A 164 -29.56 -9.14 -1.67
CA HIS A 164 -30.93 -8.88 -2.08
C HIS A 164 -31.76 -9.53 -0.97
N HIS A 165 -32.17 -8.72 0.01
CA HIS A 165 -33.32 -9.03 0.80
C HIS A 165 -34.41 -9.22 -0.25
N ARG A 166 -34.71 -10.48 -0.58
CA ARG A 166 -36.04 -10.90 -1.01
C ARG A 166 -36.99 -10.64 0.17
N GLY A 167 -37.11 -9.37 0.55
CA GLY A 167 -38.25 -8.89 1.29
C GLY A 167 -39.38 -8.90 0.29
N HIS A 168 -40.37 -9.75 0.56
CA HIS A 168 -41.68 -9.61 -0.03
C HIS A 168 -42.23 -8.22 0.32
N ALA A 169 -41.91 -7.22 -0.51
CA ALA A 169 -42.61 -5.96 -0.49
C ALA A 169 -44.00 -6.22 -1.07
N ILE A 170 -44.97 -6.31 -0.17
CA ILE A 170 -46.39 -6.16 -0.47
C ILE A 170 -46.54 -4.79 -1.12
N GLY A 171 -46.56 -4.75 -2.46
CA GLY A 171 -46.90 -3.55 -3.20
C GLY A 171 -48.38 -3.20 -2.95
N PRO A 172 -48.73 -1.91 -2.84
CA PRO A 172 -50.10 -1.52 -2.64
C PRO A 172 -50.93 -1.77 -3.92
N ALA A 173 -52.07 -2.43 -3.73
CA ALA A 173 -53.25 -2.43 -4.60
C ALA A 173 -53.08 -2.82 -6.09
N GLY A 174 -53.27 -4.12 -6.35
CA GLY A 174 -54.26 -4.60 -7.31
C GLY A 174 -54.15 -4.16 -8.78
N ARG A 175 -53.29 -4.83 -9.57
CA ARG A 175 -53.45 -4.89 -11.03
C ARG A 175 -53.24 -6.31 -11.55
N SER A 176 -54.27 -6.81 -12.24
CA SER A 176 -54.29 -8.13 -12.88
C SER A 176 -53.26 -8.22 -14.01
N TRP A 177 -52.69 -9.39 -14.21
CA TRP A 177 -51.73 -9.69 -15.28
C TRP A 177 -52.28 -9.40 -16.69
N LEU A 178 -53.62 -9.49 -16.86
CA LEU A 178 -54.31 -9.16 -18.11
C LEU A 178 -54.24 -7.66 -18.45
N GLN A 179 -54.10 -6.78 -17.46
CA GLN A 179 -53.93 -5.35 -17.70
C GLN A 179 -52.53 -5.03 -18.24
N ARG A 180 -51.49 -5.69 -17.69
CA ARG A 180 -50.09 -5.54 -18.17
C ARG A 180 -49.90 -6.04 -19.59
N ALA A 181 -50.60 -7.11 -19.98
CA ALA A 181 -50.52 -7.65 -21.34
C ALA A 181 -51.16 -6.73 -22.40
N ARG A 182 -52.20 -5.96 -22.03
CA ARG A 182 -52.82 -4.95 -22.93
C ARG A 182 -51.89 -3.77 -23.21
N ASP A 183 -51.16 -3.30 -22.19
CA ASP A 183 -50.25 -2.15 -22.35
C ASP A 183 -49.03 -2.51 -23.21
N TYR A 184 -48.61 -3.78 -23.21
CA TYR A 184 -47.55 -4.29 -24.07
C TYR A 184 -47.97 -4.42 -25.55
N LEU A 185 -49.27 -4.58 -25.82
CA LEU A 185 -49.81 -4.72 -27.18
C LEU A 185 -50.15 -3.38 -27.86
N PHE A 186 -50.14 -2.26 -27.13
CA PHE A 186 -50.54 -0.95 -27.66
C PHE A 186 -49.59 0.21 -27.35
N SER A 187 -48.38 -0.04 -26.82
CA SER A 187 -47.39 1.02 -26.60
C SER A 187 -46.39 1.10 -27.77
N GLN A 188 -46.36 2.26 -28.43
CA GLN A 188 -45.33 2.63 -29.40
C GLN A 188 -43.96 2.66 -28.71
N GLY A 189 -42.95 2.08 -29.36
CA GLY A 189 -41.62 1.85 -28.77
C GLY A 189 -40.87 3.13 -28.38
N PRO A 190 -40.01 3.08 -27.34
CA PRO A 190 -39.12 4.20 -27.03
C PRO A 190 -37.96 4.29 -28.04
N ALA A 191 -37.61 5.53 -28.33
CA ALA A 191 -36.71 5.98 -29.38
C ALA A 191 -35.29 5.40 -29.30
N SER A 192 -34.72 5.16 -30.49
CA SER A 192 -33.30 4.94 -30.73
C SER A 192 -32.47 6.11 -30.17
N SER A 193 -31.47 5.83 -29.34
CA SER A 193 -30.38 6.78 -29.07
C SER A 193 -29.51 6.87 -30.32
N SER A 194 -29.80 7.86 -31.17
CA SER A 194 -29.00 8.19 -32.34
C SER A 194 -27.78 9.01 -31.93
N CYS A 195 -26.60 8.41 -32.00
CA CYS A 195 -25.37 9.17 -32.21
C CYS A 195 -25.38 9.64 -33.67
N SER A 196 -25.78 10.89 -33.90
CA SER A 196 -25.74 11.49 -35.23
C SER A 196 -24.54 12.43 -35.30
N ALA A 197 -23.52 12.04 -36.05
CA ALA A 197 -22.45 12.93 -36.46
C ALA A 197 -22.95 13.83 -37.60
N SER A 198 -22.96 15.15 -37.40
CA SER A 198 -22.90 16.11 -38.51
C SER A 198 -22.39 17.49 -38.07
N SER A 199 -21.35 17.92 -38.78
CA SER A 199 -20.70 19.23 -38.92
C SER A 199 -21.43 20.49 -38.44
N SER A 200 -20.76 21.33 -37.64
CA SER A 200 -20.07 22.57 -38.08
C SER A 200 -19.59 23.39 -36.87
N HIS A 201 -18.31 23.78 -36.88
CA HIS A 201 -17.65 24.85 -36.10
C HIS A 201 -18.29 25.29 -34.77
N ASP A 202 -17.74 24.86 -33.64
CA ASP A 202 -16.81 25.67 -32.82
C ASP A 202 -16.34 24.85 -31.60
N ASN A 203 -15.11 25.12 -31.16
CA ASN A 203 -14.40 24.46 -30.06
C ASN A 203 -15.22 24.40 -28.76
N ASP A 204 -15.35 23.21 -28.18
CA ASP A 204 -14.96 22.90 -26.80
C ASP A 204 -15.05 21.38 -26.58
N GLY A 205 -13.97 20.79 -26.08
CA GLY A 205 -13.84 19.34 -25.93
C GLY A 205 -14.82 18.77 -24.89
N GLU A 206 -15.78 17.97 -25.36
CA GLU A 206 -16.59 17.10 -24.51
C GLU A 206 -15.70 16.01 -23.89
N LYS A 207 -15.25 16.29 -22.68
CA LYS A 207 -14.75 15.29 -21.74
C LYS A 207 -15.88 14.31 -21.48
N CYS A 208 -15.66 13.01 -21.72
CA CYS A 208 -16.52 11.96 -21.20
C CYS A 208 -16.56 12.09 -19.67
N GLN A 209 -17.56 12.79 -19.14
CA GLN A 209 -17.78 12.88 -17.71
C GLN A 209 -18.28 11.51 -17.26
N SER A 210 -17.58 10.90 -16.30
CA SER A 210 -18.15 9.82 -15.52
C SER A 210 -19.52 10.28 -15.04
N HIS A 211 -20.55 9.49 -15.32
CA HIS A 211 -21.88 9.71 -14.76
C HIS A 211 -21.73 9.72 -13.24
N ASP A 212 -21.62 10.91 -12.66
CA ASP A 212 -21.83 11.10 -11.24
C ASP A 212 -23.30 10.73 -11.02
N ASP A 213 -23.54 9.58 -10.39
CA ASP A 213 -24.87 9.15 -10.01
C ASP A 213 -25.55 10.32 -9.28
N GLU A 214 -26.67 10.81 -9.80
CA GLU A 214 -27.41 11.95 -9.23
C GLU A 214 -27.81 11.71 -7.75
N HIS A 215 -27.67 10.47 -7.27
CA HIS A 215 -27.84 10.03 -5.89
C HIS A 215 -26.70 10.42 -4.91
N THR A 216 -25.53 10.87 -5.39
CA THR A 216 -24.40 11.26 -4.52
C THR A 216 -24.23 12.76 -4.32
N ARG A 217 -25.13 13.60 -4.86
CA ARG A 217 -25.15 15.05 -4.58
C ARG A 217 -25.41 15.31 -3.10
N GLY A 218 -24.34 15.47 -2.31
CA GLY A 218 -24.39 15.83 -0.89
C GLY A 218 -23.68 14.88 0.07
N LEU A 219 -23.16 13.73 -0.41
CA LEU A 219 -22.31 12.87 0.40
C LEU A 219 -20.84 13.34 0.34
N PRO A 220 -20.06 13.24 1.43
CA PRO A 220 -18.63 13.50 1.40
C PRO A 220 -17.97 12.64 0.31
N ARG A 221 -17.07 13.24 -0.47
CA ARG A 221 -16.29 12.52 -1.49
C ARG A 221 -15.55 11.37 -0.81
N ASP A 222 -15.74 10.17 -1.31
CA ASP A 222 -14.97 9.02 -0.87
C ASP A 222 -13.49 9.24 -1.21
N THR A 223 -12.65 9.31 -0.18
CA THR A 223 -11.21 9.57 -0.32
C THR A 223 -10.42 8.33 -0.69
N VAL A 224 -11.05 7.15 -0.59
CA VAL A 224 -10.49 5.84 -0.95
C VAL A 224 -11.50 5.08 -1.83
N PRO A 225 -11.74 5.53 -3.07
CA PRO A 225 -12.73 4.95 -4.00
C PRO A 225 -12.39 3.53 -4.49
N TYR A 226 -11.46 2.83 -3.82
CA TYR A 226 -10.92 1.50 -4.10
C TYR A 226 -10.77 0.71 -2.80
N SER A 227 -10.68 -0.62 -2.90
CA SER A 227 -10.29 -1.52 -1.82
C SER A 227 -8.80 -1.38 -1.56
N ALA A 228 -8.45 -0.64 -0.52
CA ALA A 228 -7.05 -0.46 -0.10
C ALA A 228 -6.32 -1.79 0.16
N ALA A 229 -7.06 -2.85 0.52
CA ALA A 229 -6.49 -4.18 0.73
C ALA A 229 -5.98 -4.83 -0.56
N ASN A 230 -6.58 -4.50 -1.71
CA ASN A 230 -6.24 -5.02 -3.03
C ASN A 230 -5.07 -4.30 -3.69
N LEU A 231 -4.64 -3.16 -3.15
CA LEU A 231 -3.54 -2.39 -3.72
C LEU A 231 -2.19 -2.81 -3.15
N PRO A 232 -1.14 -2.78 -3.99
CA PRO A 232 0.18 -3.19 -3.59
C PRO A 232 0.81 -2.24 -2.56
N ARG A 233 1.54 -2.83 -1.63
CA ARG A 233 2.27 -2.13 -0.57
C ARG A 233 3.50 -2.95 -0.15
N LEU A 234 4.51 -2.24 0.33
CA LEU A 234 5.76 -2.84 0.77
C LEU A 234 6.28 -2.23 2.06
N SER A 235 7.17 -2.97 2.72
CA SER A 235 7.97 -2.51 3.85
C SER A 235 9.44 -2.75 3.53
N LEU A 236 10.21 -1.66 3.44
CA LEU A 236 11.66 -1.66 3.29
C LEU A 236 12.27 -1.61 4.68
N ILE A 237 13.07 -2.61 5.04
CA ILE A 237 13.66 -2.74 6.38
C ILE A 237 15.18 -2.68 6.23
N GLY A 238 15.82 -1.90 7.10
CA GLY A 238 17.26 -1.77 7.11
C GLY A 238 17.73 -0.74 8.12
N TYR A 239 18.76 0.02 7.74
CA TYR A 239 19.37 1.03 8.58
C TYR A 239 19.68 2.29 7.77
N LEU A 240 19.77 3.42 8.46
CA LEU A 240 20.01 4.70 7.84
C LEU A 240 21.50 5.03 7.90
N GLU A 241 22.11 5.29 6.75
CA GLU A 241 23.48 5.78 6.64
C GLU A 241 23.47 7.25 6.24
N LYS A 242 24.31 8.06 6.88
CA LYS A 242 24.53 9.44 6.46
C LYS A 242 25.31 9.46 5.14
N ILE A 243 24.86 10.26 4.19
CA ILE A 243 25.61 10.50 2.96
C ILE A 243 26.59 11.65 3.22
N ASP A 244 27.89 11.39 3.04
CA ASP A 244 28.92 12.40 3.25
C ASP A 244 28.93 13.43 2.11
N GLU A 245 28.25 14.54 2.34
CA GLU A 245 28.19 15.69 1.43
C GLU A 245 29.53 16.41 1.28
N ALA A 246 30.39 16.34 2.31
CA ALA A 246 31.68 17.01 2.30
C ALA A 246 32.70 16.26 1.43
N ALA A 247 32.49 14.97 1.21
CA ALA A 247 33.32 14.15 0.34
C ALA A 247 33.12 14.47 -1.15
N ASP A 248 31.91 14.85 -1.58
CA ASP A 248 31.64 15.21 -2.98
C ASP A 248 30.47 16.23 -3.13
N PRO A 249 30.77 17.52 -3.40
CA PRO A 249 29.75 18.55 -3.66
C PRO A 249 28.83 18.24 -4.86
N LEU A 250 29.30 17.46 -5.84
CA LEU A 250 28.50 17.08 -7.00
C LEU A 250 27.41 16.05 -6.60
N VAL A 251 27.70 15.17 -5.65
CA VAL A 251 26.71 14.23 -5.07
C VAL A 251 25.62 15.03 -4.36
N ALA A 252 25.99 15.96 -3.49
CA ALA A 252 25.01 16.80 -2.77
C ALA A 252 24.10 17.59 -3.73
N ALA A 253 24.67 18.17 -4.79
CA ALA A 253 23.90 18.90 -5.80
C ALA A 253 22.94 17.98 -6.59
N ARG A 254 23.36 16.77 -6.95
CA ARG A 254 22.52 15.78 -7.65
C ARG A 254 21.38 15.29 -6.77
N LEU A 255 21.66 15.01 -5.49
CA LEU A 255 20.63 14.62 -4.51
C LEU A 255 19.62 15.75 -4.33
N ALA A 256 20.07 16.99 -4.12
CA ALA A 256 19.19 18.14 -4.00
C ALA A 256 18.29 18.32 -5.24
N ALA A 257 18.87 18.25 -6.44
CA ALA A 257 18.11 18.39 -7.69
C ALA A 257 17.08 17.26 -7.87
N CYS A 258 17.45 16.02 -7.56
CA CYS A 258 16.54 14.88 -7.63
C CYS A 258 15.43 14.97 -6.58
N PHE A 259 15.78 15.24 -5.33
CA PHE A 259 14.83 15.27 -4.22
C PHE A 259 13.82 16.42 -4.38
N VAL A 260 14.27 17.62 -4.76
CA VAL A 260 13.36 18.76 -5.00
C VAL A 260 12.45 18.54 -6.21
N ARG A 261 12.87 17.73 -7.20
CA ARG A 261 11.97 17.32 -8.30
C ARG A 261 10.80 16.48 -7.78
N THR A 262 11.04 15.61 -6.80
CA THR A 262 10.00 14.81 -6.15
C THR A 262 9.18 15.65 -5.14
N HIS A 263 9.86 16.49 -4.36
CA HIS A 263 9.33 17.33 -3.28
C HIS A 263 9.68 18.82 -3.49
N PRO A 264 8.92 19.57 -4.30
CA PRO A 264 9.25 20.96 -4.61
C PRO A 264 9.29 21.90 -3.41
N ASP A 265 8.57 21.54 -2.35
CA ASP A 265 8.52 22.23 -1.07
C ASP A 265 9.82 22.04 -0.25
N ALA A 266 10.51 20.90 -0.42
CA ALA A 266 11.74 20.58 0.31
C ALA A 266 12.90 21.56 0.12
N LYS A 267 12.87 22.37 -0.95
CA LYS A 267 13.86 23.42 -1.23
C LYS A 267 14.09 24.40 -0.07
N TYR A 268 13.13 24.54 0.85
CA TYR A 268 13.22 25.47 1.97
C TYR A 268 13.90 24.87 3.22
N TRP A 269 14.13 23.56 3.26
CA TRP A 269 14.73 22.87 4.41
C TRP A 269 15.79 21.83 4.01
N LEU A 270 16.41 22.02 2.84
CA LEU A 270 17.61 21.28 2.44
C LEU A 270 18.77 21.51 3.42
N PRO A 271 19.79 20.62 3.41
CA PRO A 271 20.98 20.79 4.23
C PRO A 271 21.62 22.17 4.04
N GLY A 272 22.10 22.77 5.14
CA GLY A 272 22.60 24.15 5.17
C GLY A 272 21.55 25.23 5.47
N ASN A 273 20.28 24.86 5.70
CA ASN A 273 19.27 25.77 6.21
C ASN A 273 19.60 26.25 7.65
N ARG A 274 19.19 27.48 8.01
CA ARG A 274 19.52 28.14 9.28
C ARG A 274 18.53 27.88 10.42
N ILE A 275 17.35 27.32 10.14
CA ILE A 275 16.28 27.14 11.14
C ILE A 275 16.37 25.77 11.80
N HIS A 276 16.53 24.72 11.01
CA HIS A 276 16.74 23.35 11.48
C HIS A 276 17.84 22.70 10.65
N ALA A 277 18.73 22.00 11.33
CA ALA A 277 19.75 21.18 10.67
C ALA A 277 19.10 19.94 10.06
N SER A 278 19.27 19.79 8.74
CA SER A 278 18.95 18.58 8.00
C SER A 278 20.19 18.02 7.30
N GLU A 279 20.18 16.72 7.03
CA GLU A 279 21.27 16.01 6.37
C GLU A 279 20.73 14.99 5.37
N TRP A 280 21.48 14.74 4.29
CA TRP A 280 21.16 13.64 3.38
C TRP A 280 21.47 12.29 4.02
N ALA A 281 20.53 11.37 3.90
CA ALA A 281 20.68 10.03 4.40
C ALA A 281 20.12 9.00 3.41
N ARG A 282 20.72 7.80 3.42
CA ARG A 282 20.34 6.65 2.62
C ARG A 282 19.74 5.60 3.53
N LEU A 283 18.56 5.09 3.21
CA LEU A 283 18.11 3.82 3.79
C LEU A 283 18.79 2.68 3.03
N VAL A 284 19.76 2.04 3.67
CA VAL A 284 20.34 0.79 3.16
C VAL A 284 19.32 -0.31 3.42
N VAL A 285 18.64 -0.75 2.37
CA VAL A 285 17.62 -1.79 2.44
C VAL A 285 18.30 -3.14 2.61
N THR A 286 17.93 -3.89 3.64
CA THR A 286 18.44 -5.24 3.90
C THR A 286 17.37 -6.31 3.78
N SER A 287 16.10 -5.92 3.84
CA SER A 287 14.97 -6.85 3.69
C SER A 287 13.75 -6.12 3.14
N VAL A 288 12.98 -6.82 2.30
CA VAL A 288 11.78 -6.27 1.67
C VAL A 288 10.62 -7.22 1.90
N TYR A 289 9.55 -6.70 2.49
CA TYR A 289 8.28 -7.44 2.64
C TYR A 289 7.22 -6.83 1.72
N TRP A 290 6.52 -7.69 0.97
CA TRP A 290 5.60 -7.30 -0.08
C TRP A 290 4.19 -7.85 0.16
N VAL A 291 3.20 -7.03 -0.14
CA VAL A 291 1.80 -7.44 -0.25
C VAL A 291 1.25 -6.83 -1.54
N GLY A 292 1.06 -7.64 -2.59
CA GLY A 292 0.62 -7.12 -3.88
C GLY A 292 -0.89 -6.86 -3.99
N GLY A 293 -1.69 -7.40 -3.06
CA GLY A 293 -3.14 -7.34 -3.09
C GLY A 293 -3.74 -8.56 -2.39
N PHE A 294 -4.77 -9.17 -2.96
CA PHE A 294 -5.30 -10.42 -2.44
C PHE A 294 -4.40 -11.61 -2.79
N GLY A 295 -4.18 -12.51 -1.82
CA GLY A 295 -3.25 -13.64 -1.95
C GLY A 295 -3.63 -14.71 -2.98
N ASP A 296 -4.85 -14.67 -3.54
CA ASP A 296 -5.26 -15.53 -4.65
C ASP A 296 -4.84 -15.01 -6.03
N ARG A 297 -4.26 -13.80 -6.11
CA ARG A 297 -3.91 -13.10 -7.36
C ARG A 297 -2.58 -12.40 -7.34
N ALA A 298 -2.08 -12.10 -6.15
CA ALA A 298 -0.88 -11.34 -5.96
C ALA A 298 0.07 -12.09 -5.04
N TYR A 299 1.37 -11.94 -5.30
CA TYR A 299 2.40 -12.40 -4.38
C TYR A 299 2.26 -11.68 -3.04
N ILE A 300 2.39 -12.44 -1.95
CA ILE A 300 2.54 -11.93 -0.59
C ILE A 300 3.74 -12.64 0.03
N GLY A 301 4.71 -11.90 0.54
CA GLY A 301 5.88 -12.49 1.16
C GLY A 301 7.14 -11.64 1.11
N TRP A 302 8.24 -12.25 1.51
CA TRP A 302 9.57 -11.67 1.47
C TRP A 302 10.12 -11.68 0.05
N LEU A 303 10.64 -10.54 -0.40
CA LEU A 303 11.33 -10.45 -1.68
C LEU A 303 12.84 -10.67 -1.46
N PRO A 304 13.54 -11.39 -2.35
CA PRO A 304 14.99 -11.47 -2.31
C PRO A 304 15.61 -10.06 -2.40
N VAL A 305 16.52 -9.74 -1.48
CA VAL A 305 17.14 -8.41 -1.42
C VAL A 305 18.05 -8.15 -2.62
N ASP A 306 18.69 -9.18 -3.14
CA ASP A 306 19.52 -9.09 -4.35
C ASP A 306 18.66 -8.73 -5.58
N ASP A 307 17.48 -9.34 -5.72
CA ASP A 307 16.52 -8.99 -6.77
C ASP A 307 16.12 -7.52 -6.65
N TRP A 308 15.78 -7.05 -5.44
CA TRP A 308 15.42 -5.66 -5.18
C TRP A 308 16.48 -4.65 -5.65
N HIS A 309 17.75 -4.93 -5.33
CA HIS A 309 18.88 -4.08 -5.71
C HIS A 309 19.23 -4.19 -7.20
N SER A 310 18.95 -5.34 -7.83
CA SER A 310 19.26 -5.57 -9.24
C SER A 310 18.33 -4.82 -10.21
N ILE A 311 17.12 -4.49 -9.78
CA ILE A 311 16.11 -3.87 -10.65
C ILE A 311 16.56 -2.51 -11.15
N THR A 312 16.49 -2.37 -12.46
CA THR A 312 16.86 -1.16 -13.19
C THR A 312 15.68 -0.20 -13.34
N ARG A 313 16.00 1.05 -13.70
CA ARG A 313 14.99 2.06 -14.06
C ARG A 313 14.12 1.58 -15.22
N ASP A 314 14.73 1.07 -16.27
CA ASP A 314 14.03 0.65 -17.47
C ASP A 314 13.01 -0.47 -17.17
N GLU A 315 13.35 -1.41 -16.27
CA GLU A 315 12.42 -2.45 -15.82
C GLU A 315 11.20 -1.90 -15.09
N TRP A 316 11.39 -1.04 -14.08
CA TRP A 316 10.25 -0.52 -13.34
C TRP A 316 9.48 0.55 -14.13
N GLU A 317 10.10 1.23 -15.09
CA GLU A 317 9.42 2.15 -16.01
C GLU A 317 8.52 1.41 -17.00
N ALA A 318 8.88 0.17 -17.37
CA ALA A 318 8.14 -0.65 -18.33
C ALA A 318 6.81 -1.24 -17.81
N VAL A 319 6.62 -1.33 -16.49
CA VAL A 319 5.37 -1.84 -15.89
C VAL A 319 4.39 -0.73 -15.58
N GLU A 320 3.13 -1.03 -15.29
CA GLU A 320 2.13 -0.04 -14.87
C GLU A 320 1.43 -0.53 -13.60
N LEU A 321 1.21 0.37 -12.62
CA LEU A 321 0.50 0.01 -11.40
C LEU A 321 -1.03 0.14 -11.57
N PRO A 322 -1.84 -0.60 -10.79
CA PRO A 322 -3.30 -0.49 -10.84
C PRO A 322 -3.78 0.96 -10.64
N GLY A 323 -4.45 1.53 -11.63
CA GLY A 323 -4.99 2.88 -11.57
C GLY A 323 -3.98 4.01 -11.69
N GLU A 324 -2.79 3.70 -12.21
CA GLU A 324 -1.88 4.71 -12.71
C GLU A 324 -2.47 5.48 -13.90
N ARG A 325 -3.31 4.82 -14.72
CA ARG A 325 -4.11 5.46 -15.78
C ARG A 325 -5.60 5.40 -15.50
N GLU A 326 -6.33 6.33 -16.13
CA GLU A 326 -7.79 6.33 -16.13
C GLU A 326 -8.37 5.05 -16.77
N GLY A 327 -9.61 4.70 -16.41
CA GLY A 327 -10.30 3.57 -17.02
C GLY A 327 -9.98 2.20 -16.42
N TRP A 328 -9.10 2.14 -15.41
CA TRP A 328 -8.77 0.88 -14.76
C TRP A 328 -9.96 0.27 -14.01
N ARG A 329 -10.01 -1.06 -14.00
CA ARG A 329 -11.03 -1.83 -13.28
C ARG A 329 -10.40 -2.47 -12.07
N GLU A 330 -11.07 -2.37 -10.94
CA GLU A 330 -10.65 -3.06 -9.72
C GLU A 330 -10.72 -4.59 -9.85
N TRP A 331 -11.55 -5.08 -10.79
CA TRP A 331 -11.60 -6.46 -11.21
C TRP A 331 -11.76 -6.62 -12.72
N SER A 332 -10.93 -7.44 -13.34
CA SER A 332 -11.16 -8.10 -14.62
C SER A 332 -11.95 -9.42 -14.42
N VAL A 333 -13.23 -9.38 -13.99
CA VAL A 333 -14.10 -10.57 -14.11
C VAL A 333 -14.71 -10.48 -15.50
N VAL A 334 -13.95 -10.82 -16.53
CA VAL A 334 -14.59 -11.17 -17.81
C VAL A 334 -14.39 -12.66 -17.97
N PRO A 335 -15.44 -13.49 -17.75
CA PRO A 335 -15.38 -14.88 -18.14
C PRO A 335 -15.38 -14.92 -19.68
N GLY A 336 -14.25 -15.32 -20.27
CA GLY A 336 -14.16 -15.74 -21.66
C GLY A 336 -13.83 -14.64 -22.68
N HIS A 337 -12.72 -14.88 -23.38
CA HIS A 337 -12.43 -14.50 -24.77
C HIS A 337 -12.05 -13.07 -25.17
N GLU A 338 -12.01 -12.08 -24.28
CA GLU A 338 -11.49 -10.73 -24.63
C GLU A 338 -10.49 -10.17 -23.62
N GLU A 339 -9.58 -11.01 -23.13
CA GLU A 339 -8.32 -10.54 -22.56
C GLU A 339 -7.34 -10.22 -23.71
N LYS A 340 -7.62 -9.14 -24.45
CA LYS A 340 -6.57 -8.48 -25.22
C LYS A 340 -5.94 -7.40 -24.33
N ALA A 341 -4.74 -7.72 -23.86
CA ALA A 341 -3.68 -6.77 -23.49
C ALA A 341 -3.96 -5.81 -22.33
N PHE A 342 -4.27 -6.34 -21.14
CA PHE A 342 -3.91 -5.67 -19.89
C PHE A 342 -3.23 -6.71 -18.99
N ALA A 343 -1.93 -6.52 -18.75
CA ALA A 343 -1.02 -7.42 -18.02
C ALA A 343 -0.64 -8.74 -18.72
N ALA A 344 -0.41 -8.70 -20.04
CA ALA A 344 0.36 -9.72 -20.75
C ALA A 344 1.60 -9.07 -21.37
N ASP A 345 2.61 -8.83 -20.53
CA ASP A 345 4.05 -8.89 -20.82
C ASP A 345 4.83 -8.51 -19.55
N LEU A 346 4.71 -9.38 -18.55
CA LEU A 346 5.68 -9.54 -17.47
C LEU A 346 6.02 -11.03 -17.31
#